data_AF-A0A1E8PX92-F1
#
_entry.id   AF-A0A1E8PX92-F1
#
_cell.length_a   1.000
_cell.length_b   1.000
_cell.length_c   1.000
_cell.angle_alpha   90.00
_cell.angle_beta   90.00
_cell.angle_gamma   90.00
#
_symmetry.space_group_name_H-M   'P 1'
#
loop_
_entity.id
_entity.type
_entity.pdbx_description
1 polymer ?
#
loop_
_entity_poly.entity_id
_entity_poly.type
_entity_poly.pdbx_seq_one_letter_code
_entity_poly.pdbx_strand_id
1 'polypeptide(L)'
;MKTVDGTTIGTATVDFSDDVATVTVETTPQQVLAPGFHTVAIHADGTCSGDFTSAGEILRGSGRDATPATGELPDLLVRPDGAAKLVTTSAAFTAEDLHGTRGSALIVGGDAQTRAACGVLASPASTTSSSTSSSTSSPASTSTSTSTVTQTVAPPATSTTSAPSSTATPSTSTSTSSGSSTVTVTVPSIPSTLPTLPANPFDPNGAG
;
A
#
# COMPACT_ATOMS: atom_id res chain seq x y z
N MET A 1 -7.06 0.44 4.11
CA MET A 1 -6.96 -1.01 4.38
C MET A 1 -7.01 -1.26 5.87
N LYS A 2 -7.73 -2.30 6.30
CA LYS A 2 -7.99 -2.61 7.71
C LYS A 2 -7.78 -4.09 8.00
N THR A 3 -7.43 -4.42 9.25
CA THR A 3 -7.49 -5.79 9.79
C THR A 3 -8.92 -6.18 10.16
N VAL A 4 -9.12 -7.46 10.51
CA VAL A 4 -10.42 -8.01 10.92
C VAL A 4 -11.01 -7.25 12.12
N ASP A 5 -10.15 -6.80 13.04
CA ASP A 5 -10.52 -6.00 14.20
C ASP A 5 -10.84 -4.53 13.87
N GLY A 6 -10.73 -4.15 12.59
CA GLY A 6 -11.02 -2.79 12.09
C GLY A 6 -9.84 -1.81 12.19
N THR A 7 -8.69 -2.23 12.70
CA THR A 7 -7.48 -1.40 12.80
C THR A 7 -7.01 -1.00 11.41
N THR A 8 -6.82 0.30 11.17
CA THR A 8 -6.34 0.80 9.88
C THR A 8 -4.83 0.68 9.79
N ILE A 9 -4.34 -0.08 8.81
CA ILE A 9 -2.91 -0.39 8.67
C ILE A 9 -2.23 0.35 7.52
N GLY A 10 -3.00 0.98 6.62
CA GLY A 10 -2.45 1.57 5.41
C GLY A 10 -3.47 1.83 4.30
N THR A 11 -2.96 2.12 3.12
CA THR A 11 -3.72 2.45 1.91
C THR A 11 -3.28 1.60 0.73
N ALA A 12 -4.20 1.32 -0.18
CA ALA A 12 -3.90 0.78 -1.50
C ALA A 12 -4.58 1.65 -2.56
N THR A 13 -3.86 1.98 -3.61
CA THR A 13 -4.37 2.70 -4.78
C THR A 13 -4.03 1.94 -6.05
N VAL A 14 -4.88 2.10 -7.06
CA VAL A 14 -4.64 1.59 -8.40
C VAL A 14 -4.90 2.73 -9.37
N ASP A 15 -3.85 3.12 -10.08
CA ASP A 15 -3.87 4.22 -11.03
C ASP A 15 -3.62 3.68 -12.44
N PHE A 16 -4.56 3.89 -13.36
CA PHE A 16 -4.43 3.40 -14.73
C PHE A 16 -3.86 4.49 -15.66
N SER A 17 -2.82 4.15 -16.41
CA SER A 17 -2.28 4.96 -17.53
C SER A 17 -1.96 4.04 -18.69
N ASP A 18 -2.39 4.39 -19.90
CA ASP A 18 -2.08 3.64 -21.13
C ASP A 18 -2.37 2.13 -21.00
N ASP A 19 -3.53 1.79 -20.44
CA ASP A 19 -3.98 0.41 -20.18
C ASP A 19 -3.10 -0.41 -19.20
N VAL A 20 -2.20 0.26 -18.46
CA VAL A 20 -1.38 -0.34 -17.41
C VAL A 20 -1.80 0.21 -16.05
N ALA A 21 -2.08 -0.70 -15.11
CA ALA A 21 -2.36 -0.38 -13.72
C ALA A 21 -1.05 -0.18 -12.95
N THR A 22 -0.90 0.95 -12.27
CA THR A 22 0.10 1.17 -11.22
C THR A 22 -0.56 0.93 -9.88
N VAL A 23 -0.18 -0.15 -9.20
CA VAL A 23 -0.68 -0.50 -7.87
C VAL A 23 0.31 -0.02 -6.82
N THR A 24 -0.17 0.79 -5.88
CA THR A 24 0.60 1.21 -4.71
C THR A 24 -0.06 0.69 -3.45
N VAL A 25 0.69 -0.06 -2.64
CA VAL A 25 0.28 -0.48 -1.29
C VAL A 25 1.27 0.11 -0.30
N GLU A 26 0.78 0.84 0.69
CA GLU A 26 1.61 1.48 1.71
C GLU A 26 1.01 1.25 3.10
N THR A 27 1.82 0.72 4.03
CA THR A 27 1.41 0.48 5.41
C THR A 27 2.15 1.40 6.39
N THR A 28 1.49 1.68 7.51
CA THR A 28 2.02 2.53 8.58
C THR A 28 2.85 1.72 9.60
N PRO A 29 3.83 2.34 10.28
CA PRO A 29 4.68 1.68 11.27
C PRO A 29 3.93 1.43 12.60
N GLN A 30 2.99 0.49 12.60
CA GLN A 30 2.16 0.14 13.75
C GLN A 30 2.38 -1.31 14.23
N GLN A 31 3.31 -2.06 13.60
CA GLN A 31 3.59 -3.46 13.92
C GLN A 31 2.37 -4.40 13.93
N VAL A 32 1.35 -4.08 13.13
CA VAL A 32 0.15 -4.93 13.00
C VAL A 32 0.41 -6.11 12.07
N LEU A 33 1.22 -5.92 11.03
CA LEU A 33 1.71 -7.00 10.18
C LEU A 33 3.04 -7.51 10.73
N ALA A 34 3.22 -8.83 10.67
CA ALA A 34 4.50 -9.45 11.04
C ALA A 34 5.63 -8.98 10.10
N PRO A 35 6.88 -8.89 10.55
CA PRO A 35 8.00 -8.62 9.64
C PRO A 35 8.21 -9.78 8.65
N GLY A 36 8.40 -9.48 7.37
CA GLY A 36 8.62 -10.49 6.32
C GLY A 36 7.87 -10.22 5.02
N PHE A 37 7.81 -11.22 4.15
CA PHE A 37 7.03 -11.14 2.90
C PHE A 37 5.59 -11.57 3.14
N HIS A 38 4.66 -10.74 2.69
CA HIS A 38 3.23 -11.01 2.69
C HIS A 38 2.72 -11.05 1.27
N THR A 39 1.90 -12.05 0.95
CA THR A 39 1.27 -12.10 -0.37
C THR A 39 0.31 -10.92 -0.54
N VAL A 40 0.20 -10.42 -1.77
CA VAL A 40 -0.76 -9.37 -2.12
C VAL A 40 -1.56 -9.84 -3.32
N ALA A 41 -2.88 -9.81 -3.20
CA ALA A 41 -3.76 -10.17 -4.29
C ALA A 41 -5.00 -9.28 -4.32
N ILE A 42 -5.46 -8.97 -5.54
CA ILE A 42 -6.76 -8.38 -5.79
C ILE A 42 -7.77 -9.52 -5.91
N HIS A 43 -8.85 -9.41 -5.18
CA HIS A 43 -9.96 -10.36 -5.11
C HIS A 43 -11.21 -9.80 -5.81
N ALA A 44 -12.03 -10.71 -6.32
CA ALA A 44 -13.12 -10.40 -7.25
C ALA A 44 -14.34 -9.72 -6.63
N ASP A 45 -14.46 -9.67 -5.31
CA ASP A 45 -15.55 -9.00 -4.61
C ASP A 45 -15.03 -7.83 -3.78
N GLY A 46 -15.65 -6.66 -3.95
CA GLY A 46 -15.35 -5.43 -3.23
C GLY A 46 -15.89 -5.41 -1.79
N THR A 47 -15.69 -6.49 -1.03
CA THR A 47 -16.14 -6.59 0.37
C THR A 47 -15.04 -7.13 1.28
N CYS A 48 -15.01 -6.65 2.52
CA CYS A 48 -13.99 -6.99 3.52
C CYS A 48 -14.63 -7.43 4.85
N SER A 49 -15.64 -8.29 4.80
CA SER A 49 -16.36 -8.82 5.96
C SER A 49 -15.92 -10.25 6.33
N GLY A 50 -16.13 -10.61 7.60
CA GLY A 50 -15.64 -11.87 8.19
C GLY A 50 -14.10 -11.87 8.22
N ASP A 51 -13.49 -13.03 8.07
CA ASP A 51 -12.02 -13.16 7.89
C ASP A 51 -11.61 -12.84 6.44
N PHE A 52 -12.24 -11.80 5.87
CA PHE A 52 -12.12 -11.37 4.47
C PHE A 52 -12.47 -12.45 3.43
N THR A 53 -13.21 -13.48 3.83
CA THR A 53 -13.72 -14.53 2.93
C THR A 53 -14.77 -14.00 1.97
N SER A 54 -15.48 -12.94 2.35
CA SER A 54 -16.45 -12.24 1.50
C SER A 54 -15.85 -11.57 0.26
N ALA A 55 -14.54 -11.30 0.25
CA ALA A 55 -13.83 -10.84 -0.94
C ALA A 55 -13.75 -11.92 -2.04
N GLY A 56 -14.05 -13.18 -1.70
CA GLY A 56 -14.08 -14.28 -2.66
C GLY A 56 -12.69 -14.71 -3.13
N GLU A 57 -12.66 -15.23 -4.35
CA GLU A 57 -11.45 -15.72 -5.03
C GLU A 57 -10.57 -14.56 -5.54
N ILE A 58 -9.31 -14.87 -5.85
CA ILE A 58 -8.42 -13.93 -6.55
C ILE A 58 -9.06 -13.55 -7.88
N LEU A 59 -9.00 -12.27 -8.22
CA LEU A 59 -9.53 -11.71 -9.46
C LEU A 59 -8.92 -12.45 -10.66
N ARG A 60 -9.81 -12.95 -11.53
CA ARG A 60 -9.46 -13.54 -12.82
C ARG A 60 -10.19 -12.74 -13.90
N GLY A 61 -9.42 -12.16 -14.82
CA GLY A 61 -9.93 -11.40 -15.96
C GLY A 61 -10.81 -12.24 -16.91
N SER A 62 -11.34 -11.60 -17.94
CA SER A 62 -12.29 -12.21 -18.89
C SER A 62 -11.72 -13.38 -19.75
N GLY A 63 -10.40 -13.60 -19.74
CA GLY A 63 -9.71 -14.77 -20.34
C GLY A 63 -9.18 -15.77 -19.28
N ARG A 64 -10.10 -16.56 -18.70
CA ARG A 64 -10.02 -17.22 -17.39
C ARG A 64 -9.09 -18.45 -17.20
N ASP A 65 -7.88 -18.49 -17.74
CA ASP A 65 -6.94 -19.61 -17.47
C ASP A 65 -5.48 -19.20 -17.24
N ALA A 66 -5.19 -17.91 -17.13
CA ALA A 66 -3.84 -17.43 -16.87
C ALA A 66 -3.35 -17.87 -15.48
N THR A 67 -2.14 -18.44 -15.45
CA THR A 67 -1.36 -18.68 -14.23
C THR A 67 -0.07 -17.85 -14.34
N PRO A 68 0.20 -16.94 -13.38
CA PRO A 68 -0.58 -16.63 -12.18
C PRO A 68 -1.93 -15.97 -12.48
N ALA A 69 -2.83 -15.97 -11.48
CA ALA A 69 -4.10 -15.28 -11.61
C ALA A 69 -3.87 -13.78 -11.87
N THR A 70 -4.74 -13.14 -12.66
CA THR A 70 -4.52 -11.75 -13.07
C THR A 70 -4.44 -10.77 -11.91
N GLY A 71 -5.16 -11.04 -10.81
CA GLY A 71 -5.13 -10.24 -9.59
C GLY A 71 -3.94 -10.52 -8.66
N GLU A 72 -3.06 -11.46 -8.96
CA GLU A 72 -1.88 -11.76 -8.13
C GLU A 72 -0.79 -10.71 -8.35
N LEU A 73 -0.23 -10.19 -7.26
CA LEU A 73 0.77 -9.11 -7.26
C LEU A 73 2.05 -9.60 -6.56
N PRO A 74 3.19 -8.90 -6.76
CA PRO A 74 4.40 -9.17 -5.99
C PRO A 74 4.17 -9.03 -4.48
N ASP A 75 4.95 -9.79 -3.71
CA ASP A 75 4.85 -9.77 -2.26
C ASP A 75 5.22 -8.41 -1.66
N LEU A 76 4.51 -8.03 -0.59
CA LEU A 76 4.77 -6.86 0.22
C LEU A 76 5.81 -7.21 1.29
N LEU A 77 6.98 -6.59 1.23
CA LEU A 77 8.01 -6.71 2.26
C LEU A 77 7.74 -5.76 3.43
N VAL A 78 7.31 -6.33 4.55
CA VAL A 78 7.05 -5.62 5.81
C VAL A 78 8.33 -5.55 6.62
N ARG A 79 8.72 -4.33 7.01
CA ARG A 79 9.88 -4.04 7.86
C ARG A 79 9.61 -4.39 9.33
N PRO A 80 10.66 -4.44 10.17
CA PRO A 80 10.51 -4.68 11.62
C PRO A 80 9.62 -3.68 12.38
N ASP A 81 9.41 -2.48 11.84
CA ASP A 81 8.50 -1.47 12.40
C ASP A 81 7.04 -1.64 11.92
N GLY A 82 6.76 -2.64 11.07
CA GLY A 82 5.45 -2.91 10.49
C GLY A 82 5.12 -2.06 9.25
N ALA A 83 5.98 -1.12 8.87
CA ALA A 83 5.80 -0.33 7.67
C ALA A 83 6.28 -1.11 6.43
N ALA A 84 5.60 -0.89 5.32
CA ALA A 84 5.84 -1.57 4.06
C ALA A 84 5.40 -0.67 2.91
N LYS A 85 6.05 -0.81 1.76
CA LYS A 85 5.64 -0.15 0.53
C LYS A 85 5.90 -1.06 -0.65
N LEU A 86 4.85 -1.27 -1.44
CA LEU A 86 4.91 -1.93 -2.74
C LEU A 86 4.41 -0.93 -3.78
N VAL A 87 5.18 -0.74 -4.84
CA VAL A 87 4.75 -0.05 -6.06
C VAL A 87 5.06 -1.01 -7.20
N THR A 88 4.03 -1.41 -7.93
CA THR A 88 4.15 -2.35 -9.04
C THR A 88 3.24 -1.95 -10.19
N THR A 89 3.54 -2.44 -11.38
CA THR A 89 2.71 -2.24 -12.57
C THR A 89 2.17 -3.56 -13.07
N SER A 90 0.92 -3.58 -13.54
CA SER A 90 0.29 -4.75 -14.15
C SER A 90 -0.56 -4.36 -15.34
N ALA A 91 -0.47 -5.15 -16.41
CA ALA A 91 -1.37 -5.08 -17.56
C ALA A 91 -2.36 -6.27 -17.60
N ALA A 92 -2.49 -7.00 -16.48
CA ALA A 92 -3.26 -8.24 -16.42
C ALA A 92 -4.76 -8.02 -16.17
N PHE A 93 -5.18 -6.82 -15.79
CA PHE A 93 -6.57 -6.44 -15.52
C PHE A 93 -6.80 -4.99 -15.92
N THR A 94 -8.05 -4.64 -16.23
CA THR A 94 -8.45 -3.27 -16.59
C THR A 94 -9.20 -2.57 -15.45
N ALA A 95 -9.48 -1.28 -15.62
CA ALA A 95 -10.29 -0.52 -14.67
C ALA A 95 -11.71 -1.08 -14.55
N GLU A 96 -12.27 -1.57 -15.67
CA GLU A 96 -13.59 -2.20 -15.73
C GLU A 96 -13.63 -3.52 -14.94
N ASP A 97 -12.54 -4.29 -14.95
CA ASP A 97 -12.44 -5.51 -14.14
C ASP A 97 -12.51 -5.19 -12.63
N LEU A 98 -11.90 -4.08 -12.20
CA LEU A 98 -11.89 -3.66 -10.79
C LEU A 98 -13.18 -2.97 -10.33
N HIS A 99 -13.81 -2.21 -11.23
CA HIS A 99 -14.96 -1.37 -10.93
C HIS A 99 -16.27 -1.91 -11.48
N GLY A 100 -16.29 -3.19 -11.88
CA GLY A 100 -17.51 -3.90 -12.23
C GLY A 100 -18.55 -3.90 -11.10
N THR A 101 -19.70 -4.52 -11.35
CA THR A 101 -20.86 -4.48 -10.43
C THR A 101 -20.59 -4.99 -9.01
N ARG A 102 -19.61 -5.88 -8.84
CA ARG A 102 -19.20 -6.45 -7.55
C ARG A 102 -18.06 -5.67 -6.89
N GLY A 103 -17.42 -4.73 -7.61
CA GLY A 103 -16.18 -4.09 -7.22
C GLY A 103 -15.03 -5.09 -7.10
N SER A 104 -13.96 -4.70 -6.41
CA SER A 104 -12.83 -5.56 -6.08
C SER A 104 -12.23 -5.15 -4.74
N ALA A 105 -11.51 -6.06 -4.09
CA ALA A 105 -10.82 -5.78 -2.84
C ALA A 105 -9.37 -6.25 -2.91
N LEU A 106 -8.45 -5.48 -2.36
CA LEU A 106 -7.06 -5.89 -2.21
C LEU A 106 -6.87 -6.53 -0.83
N ILE A 107 -6.24 -7.71 -0.82
CA ILE A 107 -5.94 -8.47 0.39
C ILE A 107 -4.43 -8.63 0.54
N VAL A 108 -3.97 -8.47 1.78
CA VAL A 108 -2.64 -8.84 2.23
C VAL A 108 -2.74 -10.14 3.00
N GLY A 109 -1.98 -11.16 2.58
CA GLY A 109 -1.91 -12.45 3.25
C GLY A 109 -1.23 -12.34 4.61
N GLY A 110 -1.66 -13.19 5.55
CA GLY A 110 -0.99 -13.41 6.82
C GLY A 110 -0.16 -14.69 6.81
N ASP A 111 0.09 -15.22 7.98
CA ASP A 111 0.68 -16.54 8.16
C ASP A 111 -0.30 -17.65 7.77
N ALA A 112 0.22 -18.81 7.37
CA ALA A 112 -0.58 -20.02 7.12
C ALA A 112 -1.82 -19.80 6.22
N GLN A 113 -1.69 -18.99 5.16
CA GLN A 113 -2.75 -18.70 4.18
C GLN A 113 -3.95 -17.90 4.75
N THR A 114 -3.78 -17.27 5.92
CA THR A 114 -4.76 -16.32 6.45
C THR A 114 -4.79 -15.03 5.64
N ARG A 115 -5.84 -14.23 5.84
CA ARG A 115 -5.97 -12.90 5.24
C ARG A 115 -5.78 -11.87 6.35
N ALA A 116 -4.64 -11.18 6.37
CA ALA A 116 -4.26 -10.28 7.45
C ALA A 116 -4.97 -8.93 7.37
N ALA A 117 -5.17 -8.41 6.16
CA ALA A 117 -5.84 -7.14 5.95
C ALA A 117 -6.53 -7.06 4.59
N CYS A 118 -7.54 -6.21 4.52
CA CYS A 118 -8.34 -5.99 3.32
C CYS A 118 -8.61 -4.50 3.09
N GLY A 119 -8.70 -4.10 1.81
CA GLY A 119 -9.18 -2.79 1.40
C GLY A 119 -10.02 -2.88 0.14
N VAL A 120 -11.25 -2.38 0.21
CA VAL A 120 -12.11 -2.27 -0.97
C VAL A 120 -11.53 -1.24 -1.93
N LEU A 121 -11.36 -1.63 -3.20
CA LEU A 121 -10.94 -0.77 -4.28
C LEU A 121 -12.16 -0.03 -4.80
N ALA A 122 -12.43 1.14 -4.22
CA ALA A 122 -13.52 2.00 -4.66
C ALA A 122 -13.21 2.59 -6.04
N SER A 123 -14.24 2.74 -6.88
CA SER A 123 -14.18 3.65 -8.03
C SER A 123 -13.93 5.07 -7.52
N PRO A 124 -13.15 5.93 -8.21
CA PRO A 124 -12.77 7.27 -7.73
C PRO A 124 -13.96 8.19 -7.41
N ALA A 125 -15.20 7.83 -7.77
CA ALA A 125 -16.43 8.53 -7.37
C ALA A 125 -16.87 8.28 -5.92
N SER A 126 -16.29 7.31 -5.21
CA SER A 126 -16.70 6.92 -3.85
C SER A 126 -15.64 7.21 -2.81
N THR A 127 -15.03 8.39 -2.84
CA THR A 127 -14.30 8.95 -1.69
C THR A 127 -15.31 9.49 -0.66
N THR A 128 -16.13 8.60 -0.11
CA THR A 128 -16.76 8.85 1.20
C THR A 128 -15.94 8.09 2.21
N SER A 129 -15.06 8.82 2.90
CA SER A 129 -14.45 8.38 4.14
C SER A 129 -15.53 7.78 5.03
N SER A 130 -15.50 6.46 5.22
CA SER A 130 -16.36 5.78 6.18
C SER A 130 -15.79 6.05 7.58
N SER A 131 -15.98 7.27 8.06
CA SER A 131 -16.12 7.55 9.48
C SER A 131 -17.41 6.85 9.92
N THR A 132 -17.26 5.71 10.58
CA THR A 132 -18.35 5.06 11.31
C THR A 132 -18.78 6.00 12.44
N SER A 133 -19.78 6.83 12.17
CA SER A 133 -20.60 7.46 13.20
C SER A 133 -21.96 6.78 13.15
N SER A 134 -22.27 6.08 14.23
CA SER A 134 -23.57 5.47 14.49
C SER A 134 -24.68 6.52 14.38
N SER A 135 -25.65 6.26 13.52
CA SER A 135 -26.80 7.12 13.25
C SER A 135 -27.95 6.85 14.23
N THR A 136 -28.53 7.92 14.77
CA THR A 136 -29.96 7.96 15.10
C THR A 136 -30.56 9.28 14.64
N SER A 137 -31.40 9.18 13.60
CA SER A 137 -32.62 9.93 13.32
C SER A 137 -32.61 11.47 13.22
N SER A 138 -32.88 11.94 11.99
CA SER A 138 -33.39 13.25 11.53
C SER A 138 -34.53 13.87 12.38
N PRO A 139 -34.90 15.18 12.25
CA PRO A 139 -34.88 15.95 11.00
C PRO A 139 -34.41 17.43 11.04
N ALA A 140 -34.11 17.91 9.83
CA ALA A 140 -34.26 19.27 9.30
C ALA A 140 -33.98 20.47 10.22
N SER A 141 -32.94 21.26 9.88
CA SER A 141 -33.08 22.70 9.61
C SER A 141 -31.79 23.32 9.06
N THR A 142 -32.04 24.33 8.23
CA THR A 142 -31.14 25.25 7.55
C THR A 142 -30.19 26.02 8.48
N SER A 143 -29.09 26.51 7.89
CA SER A 143 -28.24 27.65 8.29
C SER A 143 -26.96 27.38 9.06
N THR A 144 -25.85 27.65 8.35
CA THR A 144 -24.83 28.68 8.64
C THR A 144 -24.30 28.84 10.08
N SER A 145 -22.96 28.74 10.13
CA SER A 145 -22.00 29.36 11.07
C SER A 145 -21.53 28.56 12.29
N THR A 146 -20.21 28.40 12.31
CA THR A 146 -19.26 28.74 13.39
C THR A 146 -19.70 28.49 14.84
N SER A 147 -19.03 27.57 15.54
CA SER A 147 -18.22 27.88 16.73
C SER A 147 -17.75 26.63 17.48
N THR A 148 -16.46 26.65 17.81
CA THR A 148 -15.85 26.41 19.13
C THR A 148 -16.59 25.51 20.13
N VAL A 149 -15.96 24.41 20.54
CA VAL A 149 -16.31 23.69 21.78
C VAL A 149 -15.13 23.70 22.73
N THR A 150 -15.31 24.54 23.74
CA THR A 150 -14.64 24.54 25.04
C THR A 150 -15.00 23.27 25.81
N GLN A 151 -14.01 22.57 26.35
CA GLN A 151 -14.18 21.75 27.55
C GLN A 151 -12.86 21.76 28.31
N THR A 152 -12.86 22.22 29.56
CA THR A 152 -12.14 21.61 30.70
C THR A 152 -12.59 22.28 32.01
N VAL A 153 -13.28 21.48 32.83
CA VAL A 153 -13.13 21.26 34.28
C VAL A 153 -12.75 22.44 35.20
N ALA A 154 -13.59 22.66 36.21
CA ALA A 154 -13.26 23.33 37.48
C ALA A 154 -13.19 22.28 38.62
N PRO A 155 -12.69 22.61 39.82
CA PRO A 155 -11.32 22.97 40.21
C PRO A 155 -10.76 21.97 41.26
N PRO A 156 -9.49 22.10 41.67
CA PRO A 156 -9.24 22.05 43.11
C PRO A 156 -8.36 23.19 43.61
N ALA A 157 -8.38 23.32 44.93
CA ALA A 157 -8.09 24.51 45.70
C ALA A 157 -6.65 25.05 45.61
N THR A 158 -6.59 26.36 45.77
CA THR A 158 -5.43 27.19 46.06
C THR A 158 -4.68 26.68 47.29
N SER A 159 -3.37 26.50 47.17
CA SER A 159 -2.43 26.63 48.28
C SER A 159 -1.13 27.21 47.73
N THR A 160 -0.74 28.32 48.33
CA THR A 160 0.41 29.19 48.07
C THR A 160 1.76 28.52 48.29
N THR A 161 2.80 28.95 47.57
CA THR A 161 4.07 29.51 48.11
C THR A 161 5.28 29.26 47.19
N SER A 162 5.91 30.37 46.78
CA SER A 162 7.33 30.67 46.50
C SER A 162 8.20 29.83 45.54
N ALA A 163 8.80 30.58 44.60
CA ALA A 163 10.05 30.29 43.88
C ALA A 163 11.29 30.34 44.83
N PRO A 164 12.57 30.14 44.40
CA PRO A 164 13.09 29.89 43.04
C PRO A 164 14.20 28.79 42.94
N SER A 165 14.72 28.64 41.70
CA SER A 165 16.13 28.41 41.33
C SER A 165 16.60 27.06 40.74
N SER A 166 17.36 27.21 39.65
CA SER A 166 18.42 26.35 39.08
C SER A 166 18.05 25.02 38.40
N THR A 167 18.25 24.95 37.08
CA THR A 167 19.47 24.37 36.46
C THR A 167 19.18 24.12 34.98
N ALA A 168 19.97 24.75 34.11
CA ALA A 168 19.92 24.56 32.67
C ALA A 168 20.53 23.20 32.29
N THR A 169 19.86 22.46 31.42
CA THR A 169 20.44 21.38 30.61
C THR A 169 20.16 21.68 29.15
N PRO A 170 21.17 21.57 28.26
CA PRO A 170 20.99 21.90 26.85
C PRO A 170 20.16 20.82 26.15
N SER A 171 19.10 21.25 25.47
CA SER A 171 18.37 20.43 24.53
C SER A 171 19.23 20.22 23.28
N THR A 172 19.75 19.00 23.08
CA THR A 172 20.33 18.60 21.80
C THR A 172 19.19 18.39 20.81
N SER A 173 18.89 19.40 20.01
CA SER A 173 18.01 19.30 18.87
C SER A 173 18.73 18.52 17.76
N THR A 174 18.53 17.21 17.68
CA THR A 174 18.98 16.44 16.51
C THR A 174 17.96 16.64 15.39
N SER A 175 18.26 17.58 14.50
CA SER A 175 17.55 17.74 13.23
C SER A 175 17.84 16.52 12.36
N THR A 176 16.89 15.59 12.28
CA THR A 176 16.98 14.46 11.34
C THR A 176 16.74 14.98 9.93
N SER A 177 17.82 15.34 9.23
CA SER A 177 17.78 15.61 7.80
C SER A 177 17.49 14.31 7.05
N SER A 178 16.27 14.17 6.55
CA SER A 178 15.87 13.11 5.61
C SER A 178 16.55 13.34 4.25
N GLY A 179 17.85 13.04 4.18
CA GLY A 179 18.57 12.99 2.92
C GLY A 179 18.14 11.78 2.11
N SER A 180 17.55 11.98 0.93
CA SER A 180 17.37 10.91 -0.05
C SER A 180 18.72 10.68 -0.74
N SER A 181 19.37 9.55 -0.45
CA SER A 181 20.59 9.13 -1.14
C SER A 181 20.19 8.30 -2.37
N THR A 182 20.38 8.85 -3.57
CA THR A 182 20.18 8.10 -4.83
C THR A 182 21.48 7.45 -5.26
N VAL A 183 21.47 6.13 -5.47
CA VAL A 183 22.59 5.39 -6.07
C VAL A 183 22.25 5.12 -7.53
N THR A 184 23.04 5.67 -8.46
CA THR A 184 22.88 5.42 -9.90
C THR A 184 23.69 4.19 -10.30
N VAL A 185 23.03 3.22 -10.94
CA VAL A 185 23.72 2.07 -11.55
C VAL A 185 24.12 2.44 -12.98
N THR A 186 25.41 2.62 -13.22
CA THR A 186 25.93 2.86 -14.57
C THR A 186 26.17 1.52 -15.26
N VAL A 187 25.50 1.26 -16.37
CA VAL A 187 25.77 0.07 -17.19
C VAL A 187 27.02 0.31 -18.03
N PRO A 188 28.10 -0.48 -17.89
CA PRO A 188 29.29 -0.32 -18.71
C PRO A 188 28.98 -0.67 -20.18
N SER A 189 29.39 0.18 -21.11
CA SER A 189 29.27 -0.09 -22.54
C SER A 189 30.18 -1.27 -22.92
N ILE A 190 29.59 -2.37 -23.41
CA ILE A 190 30.36 -3.46 -24.00
C ILE A 190 30.90 -3.03 -25.37
N PRO A 191 32.23 -3.11 -25.61
CA PRO A 191 32.78 -2.83 -26.93
C PRO A 191 32.30 -3.90 -27.92
N SER A 192 31.72 -3.47 -29.04
CA SER A 192 31.32 -4.33 -30.16
C SER A 192 32.55 -4.76 -30.96
N THR A 193 33.46 -5.52 -30.35
CA THR A 193 34.48 -6.25 -31.09
C THR A 193 34.05 -7.70 -31.14
N LEU A 194 33.29 -8.04 -32.20
CA LEU A 194 33.02 -9.41 -32.58
C LEU A 194 34.39 -10.10 -32.76
N PRO A 195 34.73 -11.17 -32.01
CA PRO A 195 35.96 -11.90 -32.27
C PRO A 195 35.83 -12.50 -33.67
N THR A 196 36.74 -12.11 -34.57
CA THR A 196 36.87 -12.73 -35.88
C THR A 196 37.15 -14.21 -35.65
N LEU A 197 36.21 -15.09 -36.02
CA LEU A 197 36.45 -16.54 -35.97
C LEU A 197 37.70 -16.83 -36.82
N PRO A 198 38.65 -17.64 -36.32
CA PRO A 198 39.75 -18.11 -37.15
C PRO A 198 39.18 -18.89 -38.33
N ALA A 199 39.75 -18.67 -39.52
CA ALA A 199 39.34 -19.37 -40.74
C ALA A 199 39.40 -20.89 -40.51
N ASN A 200 38.32 -21.58 -40.89
CA ASN A 200 38.22 -23.03 -40.79
C ASN A 200 39.35 -23.68 -41.63
N PRO A 201 40.20 -24.55 -41.05
CA PRO A 201 41.26 -25.24 -41.79
C PRO A 201 40.73 -26.36 -42.70
N PHE A 202 39.41 -26.58 -42.73
CA PHE A 202 38.74 -27.56 -43.60
C PHE A 202 37.92 -26.83 -44.67
N ASP A 203 38.61 -26.16 -45.60
CA ASP A 203 38.03 -25.82 -46.90
C ASP A 203 38.52 -26.86 -47.93
N PRO A 204 37.70 -27.83 -48.34
CA PRO A 204 38.12 -28.89 -49.26
C PRO A 204 38.23 -28.42 -50.72
N ASN A 205 38.04 -27.13 -51.04
CA ASN A 205 38.05 -26.59 -52.41
C ASN A 205 39.25 -25.69 -52.73
N GLY A 206 40.41 -25.96 -52.12
CA GLY A 206 41.69 -25.33 -52.47
C GLY A 206 42.52 -26.17 -53.45
N ALA A 207 42.25 -26.02 -54.75
CA ALA A 207 43.14 -26.23 -55.90
C ALA A 207 44.07 -27.47 -55.94
N GLY A 208 43.66 -28.46 -56.74
CA GLY A 208 44.53 -29.21 -57.65
C GLY A 208 44.00 -29.05 -59.06
#